data_AF-A0A3N6NJS4-F1
#
_entry.id   AF-A0A3N6NJS4-F1
#
_cell.length_a   1.000
_cell.length_b   1.000
_cell.length_c   1.000
_cell.angle_alpha   90.00
_cell.angle_beta   90.00
_cell.angle_gamma   90.00
#
_symmetry.space_group_name_H-M   'P 1'
#
loop_
_entity.id
_entity.type
_entity.pdbx_description
1 polymer ?
#
loop_
_entity_poly.entity_id
_entity_poly.type
_entity_poly.pdbx_seq_one_letter_code
_entity_poly.pdbx_strand_id
1 'polypeptide(L)' 'MSKEAPLKIEIGGDHKYLWVKNNKTKSPSGIQSFKIGLNNINARFKLLSAKEIIVENADDFLVKLPIIS' A
#
# COMPACT_ATOMS: atom_id res chain seq x y z
N MET A 1 -2.60 -14.53 13.08
CA MET A 1 -3.37 -13.27 13.00
C MET A 1 -4.21 -13.15 14.26
N SER A 2 -4.19 -12.01 14.97
CA SER A 2 -5.09 -11.82 16.12
C SER A 2 -6.53 -11.79 15.63
N LYS A 3 -7.42 -12.59 16.26
CA LYS A 3 -8.86 -12.57 15.97
C LYS A 3 -9.55 -11.32 16.54
N GLU A 4 -8.88 -10.58 17.42
CA GLU A 4 -9.45 -9.44 18.15
C GLU A 4 -9.35 -8.12 17.37
N ALA A 5 -8.39 -8.02 16.44
CA ALA A 5 -8.18 -6.84 15.60
C ALA A 5 -7.82 -7.28 14.17
N PRO A 6 -8.81 -7.68 13.36
CA PRO A 6 -8.55 -8.17 12.01
C PRO A 6 -7.99 -7.07 11.11
N LEU A 7 -7.19 -7.50 10.12
CA LEU A 7 -6.79 -6.61 9.02
C LEU A 7 -8.02 -6.31 8.17
N LYS A 8 -8.40 -5.05 8.11
CA LYS A 8 -9.44 -4.50 7.25
C LYS A 8 -8.76 -3.85 6.07
N ILE A 9 -9.09 -4.29 4.87
CA ILE A 9 -8.56 -3.75 3.62
C ILE A 9 -9.72 -3.12 2.85
N GLU A 10 -9.49 -1.91 2.36
CA GLU A 10 -10.40 -1.19 1.50
C GLU A 10 -9.66 -0.88 0.20
N ILE A 11 -10.31 -1.12 -0.93
CA ILE A 11 -9.77 -0.85 -2.26
C ILE A 11 -10.77 0.06 -2.97
N GLY A 12 -10.27 1.14 -3.54
CA GLY A 12 -11.09 2.06 -4.30
C GLY A 12 -10.23 2.85 -5.28
N GLY A 13 -10.84 3.79 -5.98
CA GLY A 13 -10.10 4.61 -6.92
C GLY A 13 -10.94 5.74 -7.47
N ASP A 14 -10.24 6.65 -8.14
CA ASP A 14 -10.80 7.70 -8.96
C ASP A 14 -10.12 7.71 -10.34
N HIS A 15 -10.35 8.76 -11.12
CA HIS A 15 -9.79 8.94 -12.46
C HIS A 15 -8.26 9.12 -12.48
N LYS A 16 -7.62 9.38 -11.34
CA LYS A 16 -6.16 9.59 -11.21
C LYS A 16 -5.46 8.42 -10.53
N TYR A 17 -6.10 7.81 -9.53
CA TYR A 17 -5.46 6.81 -8.68
C TYR A 17 -6.37 5.62 -8.38
N LEU A 18 -5.79 4.41 -8.44
CA LEU A 18 -6.26 3.26 -7.68
C LEU A 18 -5.58 3.31 -6.31
N TRP A 19 -6.30 3.04 -5.23
CA TRP A 19 -5.70 3.03 -3.91
C TRP A 19 -6.09 1.80 -3.09
N VAL A 20 -5.19 1.42 -2.19
CA VAL A 20 -5.37 0.33 -1.23
C VAL A 20 -5.09 0.88 0.16
N LYS A 21 -6.09 0.78 1.04
CA LYS A 21 -6.04 1.22 2.44
C LYS A 21 -6.14 0.02 3.36
N ASN A 22 -5.37 -0.02 4.44
CA ASN A 22 -5.60 -0.96 5.53
C ASN A 22 -5.39 -0.33 6.90
N ASN A 23 -6.12 -0.84 7.90
CA ASN A 23 -5.86 -0.49 9.29
C ASN A 23 -4.49 -1.01 9.75
N LYS A 24 -3.86 -0.30 10.69
CA LYS A 24 -2.61 -0.75 11.29
C LYS A 24 -2.87 -1.88 12.28
N THR A 25 -2.17 -3.00 12.08
CA THR A 25 -2.19 -4.15 13.00
C THR A 25 -0.79 -4.36 13.59
N LYS A 26 -0.70 -5.12 14.68
CA LYS A 26 0.59 -5.49 15.26
C LYS A 26 1.42 -6.22 14.20
N SER A 27 2.70 -5.89 14.07
CA SER A 27 3.60 -6.60 13.17
C SER A 27 3.58 -8.10 13.47
N PRO A 28 3.53 -8.97 12.45
CA PRO A 28 3.61 -10.41 12.68
C PRO A 28 4.90 -10.76 13.43
N SER A 29 4.78 -11.52 14.51
CA SER A 29 5.95 -12.04 15.22
C SER A 29 6.68 -13.05 14.33
N GLY A 30 8.02 -13.01 14.33
CA GLY A 30 8.85 -13.96 13.60
C GLY A 30 9.00 -13.71 12.09
N ILE A 31 8.46 -12.60 11.56
CA ILE A 31 8.65 -12.22 10.15
C ILE A 31 9.52 -10.97 10.07
N GLN A 32 10.71 -11.10 9.50
CA GLN A 32 11.54 -9.94 9.16
C GLN A 32 10.99 -9.29 7.89
N SER A 33 10.62 -8.01 7.97
CA SER A 33 10.31 -7.21 6.79
C SER A 33 11.60 -6.68 6.17
N PHE A 34 11.86 -7.05 4.91
CA PHE A 34 12.98 -6.49 4.14
C PHE A 34 12.68 -5.07 3.61
N LYS A 35 11.48 -4.54 3.83
CA LYS A 35 11.03 -3.21 3.36
C LYS A 35 11.18 -2.96 1.85
N ILE A 36 11.35 -4.01 1.04
CA ILE A 36 11.53 -3.91 -0.42
C ILE A 36 10.23 -3.79 -1.21
N GLY A 37 9.08 -4.15 -0.61
CA GLY A 37 7.79 -4.24 -1.32
C GLY A 37 7.37 -2.91 -1.96
N LEU A 38 7.36 -1.82 -1.19
CA LEU A 38 6.98 -0.49 -1.70
C LEU A 38 7.98 0.03 -2.74
N ASN A 39 9.28 -0.23 -2.54
CA ASN A 39 10.31 0.14 -3.52
C ASN A 39 10.08 -0.55 -4.86
N ASN A 40 9.74 -1.85 -4.84
CA ASN A 40 9.45 -2.63 -6.03
C ASN A 40 8.21 -2.11 -6.76
N ILE A 41 7.14 -1.77 -6.02
CA ILE A 41 5.93 -1.21 -6.61
C ILE A 41 6.23 0.17 -7.20
N ASN A 42 6.94 1.04 -6.47
CA ASN A 42 7.29 2.37 -6.96
C ASN A 42 8.15 2.31 -8.23
N ALA A 43 9.18 1.48 -8.26
CA ALA A 43 10.03 1.29 -9.43
C ALA A 43 9.23 0.82 -10.65
N ARG A 44 8.28 -0.11 -10.46
CA ARG A 44 7.41 -0.58 -11.55
C ARG A 44 6.54 0.54 -12.12
N PHE A 45 5.89 1.35 -11.29
CA PHE A 45 5.06 2.46 -11.77
C PHE A 45 5.91 3.57 -12.41
N LYS A 46 7.08 3.86 -11.87
CA LYS A 46 8.02 4.82 -12.48
C LYS A 46 8.42 4.40 -13.90
N LEU A 47 8.64 3.10 -14.13
CA LEU A 47 8.94 2.57 -15.47
C LEU A 47 7.74 2.61 -16.42
N LEU A 48 6.54 2.28 -15.93
CA LEU A 48 5.36 2.13 -16.79
C LEU A 48 4.62 3.44 -17.07
N SER A 49 4.69 4.43 -16.19
CA SER A 49 3.90 5.66 -16.31
C SER A 49 4.68 6.93 -16.01
N ALA A 50 5.99 6.85 -15.76
CA ALA A 50 6.83 7.97 -15.30
C ALA A 50 6.29 8.68 -14.04
N LYS A 51 5.41 8.01 -13.28
CA LYS A 51 4.82 8.52 -12.04
C LYS A 51 5.20 7.62 -10.87
N GLU A 52 5.39 8.24 -9.72
CA GLU A 52 5.68 7.55 -8.46
C GLU A 52 4.38 7.22 -7.72
N ILE A 53 4.42 6.21 -6.85
CA ILE A 53 3.31 5.91 -5.96
C ILE A 53 3.29 6.89 -4.78
N ILE A 54 2.11 7.08 -4.20
CA ILE A 54 1.97 7.89 -2.97
C ILE A 54 1.73 6.92 -1.81
N VAL A 55 2.46 7.12 -0.71
CA VAL A 55 2.30 6.34 0.52
C VAL A 55 1.96 7.28 1.66
N GLU A 56 0.82 7.04 2.30
CA GLU A 56 0.35 7.78 3.47
C GLU A 56 0.25 6.79 4.64
N ASN A 57 0.81 7.18 5.79
CA ASN A 57 0.93 6.29 6.95
C ASN A 57 0.44 6.99 8.23
N ALA A 58 -0.78 7.52 8.20
CA ALA A 58 -1.41 8.26 9.30
C ALA A 58 -2.19 7.31 10.22
N ASP A 59 -3.52 7.41 10.32
CA ASP A 59 -4.32 6.47 11.10
C ASP A 59 -4.38 5.09 10.43
N ASP A 60 -4.66 5.10 9.12
CA ASP A 60 -4.57 3.95 8.24
C ASP A 60 -3.26 3.99 7.43
N PHE A 61 -2.87 2.83 6.90
CA PHE A 61 -1.85 2.71 5.88
C PHE A 61 -2.51 2.74 4.50
N LEU A 62 -2.14 3.72 3.66
CA LEU A 62 -2.72 3.96 2.35
C LEU A 62 -1.64 4.03 1.28
N VAL A 63 -1.83 3.29 0.19
CA VAL A 63 -0.99 3.35 -1.00
C VAL A 63 -1.85 3.76 -2.19
N LYS A 64 -1.45 4.82 -2.89
CA LYS A 64 -2.12 5.28 -4.13
C LYS A 64 -1.21 5.00 -5.32
N LEU A 65 -1.76 4.27 -6.28
CA LEU A 65 -1.14 3.88 -7.54
C LEU A 65 -1.72 4.74 -8.66
N PRO A 66 -0.89 5.47 -9.43
CA PRO A 66 -1.40 6.28 -10.53
C PRO A 66 -2.01 5.38 -11.62
N ILE A 67 -3.20 5.73 -12.11
CA ILE A 67 -3.82 5.05 -13.25
C ILE A 67 -2.92 5.25 -14.48
N ILE A 68 -2.65 4.14 -15.17
CA ILE A 68 -1.89 4.11 -16.42
C ILE A 68 -2.92 4.23 -17.54
N SER A 69 -2.76 5.24 -18.39
CA SER A 69 -3.60 5.47 -19.58
C SER A 69 -2.88 5.00 -20.84
#